data_AF-A0A3D4CU99-F1
#
_entry.id   AF-A0A3D4CU99-F1
#
_cell.length_a   1.000
_cell.length_b   1.000
_cell.length_c   1.000
_cell.angle_alpha   90.00
_cell.angle_beta   90.00
_cell.angle_gamma   90.00
#
_symmetry.space_group_name_H-M   'P 1'
#
loop_
_entity.id
_entity.type
_entity.pdbx_description
1 polymer ?
#
loop_
_entity_poly.entity_id
_entity_poly.type
_entity_poly.pdbx_seq_one_letter_code
_entity_poly.pdbx_strand_id
1 'polypeptide(L)'
;MENHGALTLISRSVTLSASGRRTSLNATRDHRMPCAMKLPLSLRIFNGLAVALFAAFAFFQYNDIDPTVYHRASSLDAALWLGFYALISLLFALALLKRRAPNWLLLLGSLACLVEMALTGWGLWINIFGQEEFTMMQVSMSSEDPRVELSREFFGALIALAGVTLLWWQGRRFGTGRNAGSGGS
;
A
#
# COMPACT_ATOMS: atom_id res chain seq x y z
N MET A 1 58.51 -68.56 -0.68
CA MET A 1 58.45 -67.37 0.20
C MET A 1 57.07 -66.78 0.04
N GLU A 2 56.27 -66.88 1.11
CA GLU A 2 55.05 -66.10 1.45
C GLU A 2 53.91 -65.95 0.43
N ASN A 3 52.62 -66.11 0.76
CA ASN A 3 51.91 -66.58 1.95
C ASN A 3 50.43 -66.83 1.53
N HIS A 4 49.74 -67.66 2.30
CA HIS A 4 48.32 -68.08 2.22
C HIS A 4 47.35 -66.90 2.00
N GLY A 5 46.19 -67.00 1.35
CA GLY A 5 45.12 -67.99 1.36
C GLY A 5 43.78 -67.24 1.57
N ALA A 6 42.70 -67.65 0.90
CA ALA A 6 41.28 -67.57 1.32
C ALA A 6 40.32 -67.60 0.12
N LEU A 7 39.74 -68.78 -0.09
CA LEU A 7 38.48 -69.01 -0.79
C LEU A 7 37.31 -68.49 0.05
N THR A 8 36.38 -67.73 -0.53
CA THR A 8 34.95 -67.83 -0.16
C THR A 8 34.05 -67.50 -1.35
N LEU A 9 33.37 -68.52 -1.84
CA LEU A 9 32.15 -68.49 -2.64
C LEU A 9 31.07 -67.62 -1.96
N ILE A 10 30.14 -67.02 -2.73
CA ILE A 10 28.69 -67.23 -2.57
C ILE A 10 27.94 -66.51 -3.71
N SER A 11 27.11 -67.31 -4.38
CA SER A 11 26.15 -67.00 -5.43
C SER A 11 24.81 -66.52 -4.85
N ARG A 12 24.09 -65.63 -5.58
CA ARG A 12 22.60 -65.51 -5.71
C ARG A 12 22.27 -64.18 -6.41
N SER A 13 21.80 -64.16 -7.67
CA SER A 13 20.43 -64.37 -8.15
C SER A 13 19.43 -63.25 -7.80
N VAL A 14 19.24 -62.34 -8.77
CA VAL A 14 18.00 -61.69 -9.28
C VAL A 14 16.80 -61.52 -8.34
N THR A 15 16.26 -60.29 -8.27
CA THR A 15 14.80 -60.05 -8.35
C THR A 15 14.48 -58.60 -8.75
N LEU A 16 13.86 -58.43 -9.91
CA LEU A 16 13.09 -57.22 -10.27
C LEU A 16 11.80 -57.22 -9.43
N SER A 17 11.43 -56.09 -8.83
CA SER A 17 10.08 -55.86 -8.33
C SER A 17 9.63 -54.44 -8.66
N ALA A 18 8.68 -54.35 -9.58
CA ALA A 18 7.95 -53.13 -9.90
C ALA A 18 6.87 -52.90 -8.82
N SER A 19 6.86 -51.71 -8.20
CA SER A 19 5.76 -51.33 -7.30
C SER A 19 5.47 -49.83 -7.36
N GLY A 20 4.31 -49.50 -7.96
CA GLY A 20 3.40 -48.49 -7.45
C GLY A 20 3.80 -47.01 -7.54
N ARG A 21 3.76 -46.42 -8.75
CA ARG A 21 3.65 -44.96 -8.87
C ARG A 21 2.20 -44.53 -8.64
N ARG A 22 1.85 -44.30 -7.37
CA ARG A 22 0.58 -43.68 -6.97
C ARG A 22 0.89 -42.39 -6.20
N THR A 23 1.23 -41.32 -6.92
CA THR A 23 1.28 -39.97 -6.33
C THR A 23 0.00 -39.24 -6.68
N SER A 24 -0.90 -39.30 -5.71
CA SER A 24 -2.10 -38.48 -5.55
C SER A 24 -1.86 -37.02 -6.00
N LEU A 25 -2.58 -36.61 -7.05
CA LEU A 25 -2.84 -35.20 -7.34
C LEU A 25 -3.84 -34.67 -6.31
N ASN A 26 -3.38 -34.47 -5.07
CA ASN A 26 -4.09 -33.63 -4.12
C ASN A 26 -3.87 -32.16 -4.52
N ALA A 27 -4.60 -31.72 -5.54
CA ALA A 27 -4.87 -30.30 -5.75
C ALA A 27 -5.88 -29.83 -4.71
N THR A 28 -5.48 -29.82 -3.43
CA THR A 28 -6.16 -28.99 -2.44
C THR A 28 -5.90 -27.55 -2.85
N ARG A 29 -6.91 -26.94 -3.51
CA ARG A 29 -7.10 -25.49 -3.50
C ARG A 29 -7.15 -25.07 -2.04
N ASP A 30 -5.98 -24.77 -1.50
CA ASP A 30 -5.82 -24.06 -0.26
C ASP A 30 -6.37 -22.66 -0.53
N HIS A 31 -7.68 -22.50 -0.37
CA HIS A 31 -8.32 -21.21 -0.22
C HIS A 31 -7.78 -20.63 1.08
N ARG A 32 -6.52 -20.18 1.06
CA ARG A 32 -5.91 -19.38 2.11
C ARG A 32 -6.75 -18.12 2.19
N MET A 33 -7.73 -18.17 3.08
CA MET A 33 -8.48 -17.01 3.53
C MET A 33 -7.45 -15.92 3.82
N PRO A 34 -7.52 -14.76 3.15
CA PRO A 34 -6.52 -13.73 3.30
C PRO A 34 -6.33 -13.44 4.78
N CYS A 35 -5.10 -13.64 5.24
CA CYS A 35 -4.71 -13.62 6.63
C CYS A 35 -5.16 -12.30 7.28
N ALA A 36 -6.14 -12.38 8.17
CA ALA A 36 -6.73 -11.22 8.82
C ALA A 36 -5.70 -10.54 9.74
N MET A 37 -5.46 -9.24 9.55
CA MET A 37 -4.56 -8.46 10.39
C MET A 37 -5.13 -8.28 11.81
N LYS A 38 -4.28 -8.43 12.83
CA LYS A 38 -4.63 -8.21 14.24
C LYS A 38 -4.30 -6.77 14.67
N LEU A 39 -5.17 -5.82 14.30
CA LEU A 39 -4.97 -4.40 14.62
C LEU A 39 -5.49 -4.02 16.03
N PRO A 40 -4.72 -3.27 16.83
CA PRO A 40 -5.19 -2.68 18.08
C PRO A 40 -6.30 -1.64 17.82
N LEU A 41 -7.13 -1.39 18.83
CA LEU A 41 -8.29 -0.50 18.71
C LEU A 41 -7.91 0.91 18.25
N SER A 42 -6.83 1.49 18.76
CA SER A 42 -6.34 2.82 18.37
C SER A 42 -6.08 2.94 16.87
N LEU A 43 -5.43 1.95 16.27
CA LEU A 43 -5.16 1.93 14.83
C LEU A 43 -6.42 1.70 14.00
N ARG A 44 -7.42 0.97 14.53
CA ARG A 44 -8.73 0.83 13.87
C ARG A 44 -9.48 2.16 13.86
N ILE A 45 -9.47 2.89 14.97
CA ILE A 45 -10.07 4.22 15.07
C ILE A 45 -9.36 5.17 14.09
N PHE A 46 -8.02 5.20 14.12
CA PHE A 46 -7.24 6.02 13.20
C PHE A 46 -7.56 5.71 11.73
N ASN A 47 -7.53 4.43 11.33
CA ASN A 47 -7.86 4.04 9.97
C ASN A 47 -9.31 4.42 9.60
N GLY A 48 -10.25 4.31 10.53
CA GLY A 48 -11.64 4.73 10.33
C GLY A 48 -11.78 6.25 10.10
N LEU A 49 -11.10 7.05 10.92
CA LEU A 49 -11.05 8.51 10.76
C LEU A 49 -10.39 8.89 9.43
N ALA A 50 -9.30 8.22 9.05
CA ALA A 50 -8.61 8.44 7.79
C ALA A 50 -9.50 8.10 6.58
N VAL A 51 -10.25 6.97 6.61
CA VAL A 51 -11.24 6.64 5.58
C VAL A 51 -12.25 7.77 5.43
N ALA A 52 -12.85 8.23 6.54
CA ALA A 52 -13.86 9.28 6.52
C ALA A 52 -13.31 10.60 5.96
N LEU A 53 -12.11 11.00 6.40
CA LEU A 53 -11.46 12.23 5.96
C LEU A 53 -11.15 12.21 4.45
N PHE A 54 -10.46 11.18 3.98
CA PHE A 54 -10.09 11.08 2.56
C PHE A 54 -11.30 10.84 1.65
N ALA A 55 -12.34 10.15 2.14
CA ALA A 55 -13.61 10.05 1.42
C ALA A 55 -14.32 11.40 1.30
N ALA A 56 -14.29 12.23 2.35
CA ALA A 56 -14.85 13.58 2.31
C ALA A 56 -14.11 14.47 1.29
N PHE A 57 -12.76 14.42 1.26
CA PHE A 57 -11.98 15.13 0.24
C PHE A 57 -12.29 14.65 -1.18
N ALA A 58 -12.38 13.33 -1.40
CA ALA A 58 -12.82 12.78 -2.68
C ALA A 58 -14.22 13.29 -3.05
N PHE A 59 -15.16 13.32 -2.11
CA PHE A 59 -16.51 13.82 -2.37
C PHE A 59 -16.52 15.31 -2.78
N PHE A 60 -15.70 16.15 -2.16
CA PHE A 60 -15.58 17.56 -2.59
C PHE A 60 -15.03 17.66 -4.02
N GLN A 61 -14.02 16.87 -4.36
CA GLN A 61 -13.46 16.85 -5.71
C GLN A 61 -14.45 16.34 -6.77
N TYR A 62 -15.34 15.41 -6.41
CA TYR A 62 -16.41 14.98 -7.31
C TYR A 62 -17.35 16.15 -7.67
N ASN A 63 -17.66 17.03 -6.72
CA ASN A 63 -18.48 18.21 -6.99
C ASN A 63 -17.74 19.26 -7.84
N ASP A 64 -16.40 19.32 -7.75
CA ASP A 64 -15.57 20.23 -8.54
C ASP A 64 -15.45 19.79 -10.02
N ILE A 65 -15.76 18.52 -10.34
CA ILE A 65 -15.86 18.02 -11.72
C ILE A 65 -17.15 18.48 -12.40
N ASP A 66 -18.21 18.82 -11.65
CA ASP A 66 -19.51 19.15 -12.19
C ASP A 66 -19.47 20.50 -12.95
N PRO A 67 -19.61 20.49 -14.29
CA PRO A 67 -19.55 21.71 -15.09
C PRO A 67 -20.75 22.64 -14.85
N THR A 68 -21.79 22.18 -14.16
CA THR A 68 -22.94 22.97 -13.75
C THR A 68 -22.69 23.76 -12.47
N VAL A 69 -21.70 23.37 -11.68
CA VAL A 69 -21.31 24.04 -10.42
C VAL A 69 -20.13 25.00 -10.64
N TYR A 70 -19.15 24.64 -11.49
CA TYR A 70 -17.98 25.48 -11.76
C TYR A 70 -17.75 25.71 -13.27
N HIS A 71 -17.84 26.98 -13.68
CA HIS A 71 -17.43 27.39 -15.01
C HIS A 71 -15.92 27.69 -15.02
N ARG A 72 -15.13 26.81 -15.65
CA ARG A 72 -13.67 26.92 -15.96
C ARG A 72 -12.67 26.21 -15.01
N ALA A 73 -13.11 25.37 -14.08
CA ALA A 73 -12.18 24.48 -13.38
C ALA A 73 -11.61 23.43 -14.35
N SER A 74 -10.32 23.07 -14.21
CA SER A 74 -9.74 21.97 -14.97
C SER A 74 -10.34 20.65 -14.49
N SER A 75 -11.32 20.13 -15.22
CA SER A 75 -12.00 18.87 -14.86
C SER A 75 -11.05 17.67 -14.80
N LEU A 76 -9.94 17.71 -15.54
CA LEU A 76 -8.89 16.71 -15.46
C LEU A 76 -8.16 16.76 -14.11
N ASP A 77 -7.88 17.95 -13.60
CA ASP A 77 -7.16 18.13 -12.35
C ASP A 77 -8.01 17.68 -11.15
N ALA A 78 -9.28 18.11 -11.10
CA ALA A 78 -10.24 17.64 -10.13
C ALA A 78 -10.43 16.10 -10.18
N ALA A 79 -10.43 15.51 -11.38
CA ALA A 79 -10.51 14.06 -11.54
C ALA A 79 -9.26 13.32 -11.02
N LEU A 80 -8.07 13.87 -11.20
CA LEU A 80 -6.83 13.31 -10.66
C LEU A 80 -6.82 13.37 -9.13
N TRP A 81 -7.21 14.50 -8.54
CA TRP A 81 -7.36 14.66 -7.09
C TRP A 81 -8.44 13.75 -6.51
N LEU A 82 -9.58 13.61 -7.19
CA LEU A 82 -10.63 12.64 -6.83
C LEU A 82 -10.04 11.22 -6.78
N GLY A 83 -9.35 10.80 -7.84
CA GLY A 83 -8.72 9.49 -7.93
C GLY A 83 -7.67 9.27 -6.84
N PHE A 84 -6.85 10.29 -6.57
CA PHE A 84 -5.85 10.29 -5.51
C PHE A 84 -6.49 10.07 -4.13
N TYR A 85 -7.44 10.91 -3.73
CA TYR A 85 -8.10 10.78 -2.44
C TYR A 85 -8.89 9.48 -2.30
N ALA A 86 -9.54 9.01 -3.38
CA ALA A 86 -10.23 7.74 -3.41
C ALA A 86 -9.26 6.55 -3.21
N LEU A 87 -8.09 6.57 -3.86
CA LEU A 87 -7.05 5.55 -3.68
C LEU A 87 -6.57 5.49 -2.23
N ILE A 88 -6.27 6.65 -1.62
CA ILE A 88 -5.82 6.71 -0.22
C ILE A 88 -6.91 6.22 0.74
N SER A 89 -8.17 6.64 0.53
CA SER A 89 -9.30 6.15 1.32
C SER A 89 -9.48 4.64 1.19
N LEU A 90 -9.36 4.08 -0.02
CA LEU A 90 -9.42 2.64 -0.26
C LEU A 90 -8.31 1.87 0.49
N LEU A 91 -7.08 2.39 0.49
CA LEU A 91 -5.96 1.80 1.21
C LEU A 91 -6.24 1.70 2.72
N PHE A 92 -6.77 2.76 3.33
CA PHE A 92 -7.19 2.74 4.74
C PHE A 92 -8.39 1.82 4.98
N ALA A 93 -9.35 1.77 4.05
CA ALA A 93 -10.51 0.90 4.14
C ALA A 93 -10.11 -0.59 4.13
N LEU A 94 -9.14 -0.97 3.28
CA LEU A 94 -8.58 -2.33 3.29
C LEU A 94 -8.03 -2.69 4.67
N ALA A 95 -7.27 -1.77 5.29
CA ALA A 95 -6.73 -1.99 6.62
C ALA A 95 -7.82 -2.10 7.70
N LEU A 96 -8.88 -1.30 7.60
CA LEU A 96 -10.05 -1.37 8.50
C LEU A 96 -10.78 -2.71 8.37
N LEU A 97 -10.90 -3.24 7.16
CA LEU A 97 -11.40 -4.58 6.84
C LEU A 97 -10.42 -5.70 7.21
N LYS A 98 -9.32 -5.37 7.91
CA LYS A 98 -8.24 -6.28 8.33
C LYS A 98 -7.56 -6.98 7.15
N ARG A 99 -7.65 -6.40 5.95
CA ARG A 99 -6.98 -6.88 4.73
C ARG A 99 -5.71 -6.08 4.51
N ARG A 100 -4.60 -6.78 4.29
CA ARG A 100 -3.34 -6.13 3.95
C ARG A 100 -3.41 -5.65 2.50
N ALA A 101 -3.19 -4.36 2.27
CA ALA A 101 -3.01 -3.84 0.92
C ALA A 101 -1.77 -4.50 0.27
N PRO A 102 -1.86 -4.93 -1.00
CA PRO A 102 -0.71 -5.51 -1.68
C PRO A 102 0.40 -4.45 -1.84
N ASN A 103 1.67 -4.86 -1.77
CA ASN A 103 2.79 -3.93 -1.75
C ASN A 103 2.86 -3.04 -3.01
N TRP A 104 2.42 -3.54 -4.17
CA TRP A 104 2.38 -2.74 -5.41
C TRP A 104 1.38 -1.58 -5.30
N LEU A 105 0.27 -1.76 -4.59
CA LEU A 105 -0.75 -0.73 -4.41
C LEU A 105 -0.27 0.32 -3.40
N LEU A 106 0.46 -0.11 -2.37
CA LEU A 106 1.14 0.82 -1.46
C LEU A 106 2.23 1.61 -2.19
N LEU A 107 3.01 0.96 -3.08
CA LEU A 107 4.01 1.65 -3.90
C LEU A 107 3.36 2.67 -4.84
N LEU A 108 2.24 2.30 -5.48
CA LEU A 108 1.48 3.21 -6.32
C LEU A 108 0.96 4.42 -5.52
N GLY A 109 0.40 4.18 -4.33
CA GLY A 109 -0.05 5.25 -3.43
C GLY A 109 1.10 6.17 -3.01
N SER A 110 2.26 5.61 -2.63
CA SER A 110 3.45 6.41 -2.30
C SER A 110 3.94 7.22 -3.49
N LEU A 111 3.98 6.65 -4.69
CA LEU A 111 4.41 7.35 -5.90
C LEU A 111 3.44 8.48 -6.25
N ALA A 112 2.13 8.23 -6.16
CA ALA A 112 1.12 9.26 -6.36
C ALA A 112 1.33 10.43 -5.39
N CYS A 113 1.53 10.17 -4.09
CA CYS A 113 1.82 11.24 -3.13
C CYS A 113 3.09 12.04 -3.49
N LEU A 114 4.16 11.36 -3.91
CA LEU A 114 5.41 12.03 -4.27
C LEU A 114 5.27 12.89 -5.53
N VAL A 115 4.49 12.41 -6.51
CA VAL A 115 4.17 13.19 -7.72
C VAL A 115 3.37 14.43 -7.36
N GLU A 116 2.28 14.30 -6.58
CA GLU A 116 1.47 15.44 -6.15
C GLU A 116 2.31 16.45 -5.35
N MET A 117 3.14 15.99 -4.41
CA MET A 117 4.06 16.86 -3.67
C MET A 117 5.06 17.58 -4.59
N ALA A 118 5.56 16.92 -5.64
CA ALA A 118 6.48 17.55 -6.58
C ALA A 118 5.79 18.63 -7.43
N LEU A 119 4.55 18.36 -7.88
CA LEU A 119 3.77 19.30 -8.70
C LEU A 119 3.35 20.54 -7.89
N THR A 120 3.01 20.34 -6.63
CA THR A 120 2.43 21.38 -5.75
C THR A 120 3.47 22.07 -4.87
N GLY A 121 4.68 21.51 -4.78
CA GLY A 121 5.76 22.00 -3.93
C GLY A 121 6.24 23.41 -4.26
N TRP A 122 6.00 23.89 -5.49
CA TRP A 122 6.32 25.27 -5.86
C TRP A 122 5.49 26.30 -5.07
N GLY A 123 4.21 26.01 -4.80
CA GLY A 123 3.38 26.88 -3.99
C GLY A 123 3.89 26.99 -2.56
N LEU A 124 4.28 25.86 -1.96
CA LEU A 124 4.91 25.83 -0.64
C LEU A 124 6.22 26.63 -0.62
N TRP A 125 7.05 26.45 -1.65
CA TRP A 125 8.33 27.15 -1.77
C TRP A 125 8.14 28.66 -1.77
N ILE A 126 7.23 29.18 -2.58
CA ILE A 126 6.96 30.63 -2.62
C ILE A 126 6.37 31.10 -1.29
N ASN A 127 5.49 30.33 -0.64
CA ASN A 127 4.93 30.74 0.64
C ASN A 127 6.00 30.85 1.75
N ILE A 128 7.03 29.99 1.74
CA ILE A 128 8.08 29.96 2.77
C ILE A 128 9.24 30.93 2.44
N PHE A 129 9.65 30.99 1.17
CA PHE A 129 10.87 31.68 0.74
C PHE A 129 10.61 32.86 -0.20
N GLY A 130 9.35 33.12 -0.56
CA GLY A 130 8.95 34.25 -1.38
C GLY A 130 9.05 35.58 -0.65
N GLN A 131 8.92 36.65 -1.42
CA GLN A 131 8.99 38.03 -0.92
C GLN A 131 7.62 38.57 -0.47
N GLU A 132 6.57 37.76 -0.59
CA GLU A 132 5.21 38.13 -0.21
C GLU A 132 4.83 37.52 1.14
N GLU A 133 3.81 38.09 1.79
CA GLU A 133 3.40 37.64 3.12
C GLU A 133 2.91 36.18 3.11
N PHE A 134 3.28 35.44 4.15
CA PHE A 134 2.89 34.06 4.34
C PHE A 134 1.37 33.93 4.50
N THR A 135 0.71 33.22 3.58
CA THR A 135 -0.73 32.98 3.63
C THR A 135 -1.04 31.49 3.46
N MET A 136 -1.60 30.86 4.51
CA MET A 136 -2.01 29.44 4.47
C MET A 136 -3.39 29.15 5.07
N MET A 137 -3.95 30.05 5.89
CA MET A 137 -5.11 29.75 6.72
C MET A 137 -6.33 30.66 6.51
N GLN A 138 -6.23 31.77 5.77
CA GLN A 138 -7.29 32.81 5.78
C GLN A 138 -7.56 33.57 4.46
N VAL A 139 -6.92 33.25 3.35
CA VAL A 139 -7.21 33.94 2.08
C VAL A 139 -8.15 33.07 1.24
N SER A 140 -9.32 33.63 0.91
CA SER A 140 -10.24 33.08 -0.08
C SER A 140 -9.47 32.70 -1.34
N MET A 141 -9.75 31.52 -1.92
CA MET A 141 -9.17 31.07 -3.18
C MET A 141 -9.47 32.13 -4.26
N SER A 142 -8.53 33.05 -4.45
CA SER A 142 -8.52 33.97 -5.57
C SER A 142 -7.67 33.32 -6.65
N SER A 143 -8.15 33.30 -7.89
CA SER A 143 -7.37 32.86 -9.04
C SER A 143 -6.10 33.70 -9.26
N GLU A 144 -5.96 34.81 -8.55
CA GLU A 144 -4.80 35.71 -8.62
C GLU A 144 -3.64 35.24 -7.73
N ASP A 145 -3.88 34.37 -6.74
CA ASP A 145 -2.85 33.84 -5.84
C ASP A 145 -2.99 32.31 -5.62
N PRO A 146 -2.39 31.49 -6.49
CA PRO A 146 -2.49 30.03 -6.41
C PRO A 146 -1.65 29.42 -5.28
N ARG A 147 -0.83 30.19 -4.56
CA ARG A 147 0.15 29.65 -3.60
C ARG A 147 -0.50 28.97 -2.42
N VAL A 148 -1.63 29.51 -1.96
CA VAL A 148 -2.42 28.98 -0.84
C VAL A 148 -2.96 27.59 -1.19
N GLU A 149 -3.52 27.44 -2.40
CA GLU A 149 -4.07 26.19 -2.91
C GLU A 149 -2.98 25.14 -3.10
N LEU A 150 -1.91 25.47 -3.84
CA LEU A 150 -0.76 24.60 -4.04
C LEU A 150 -0.10 24.17 -2.72
N SER A 151 0.01 25.06 -1.74
CA SER A 151 0.56 24.71 -0.42
C SER A 151 -0.34 23.71 0.31
N ARG A 152 -1.66 23.89 0.25
CA ARG A 152 -2.63 22.99 0.88
C ARG A 152 -2.62 21.61 0.23
N GLU A 153 -2.55 21.57 -1.09
CA GLU A 153 -2.41 20.35 -1.87
C GLU A 153 -1.13 19.58 -1.52
N PHE A 154 0.00 20.30 -1.40
CA PHE A 154 1.25 19.72 -0.94
C PHE A 154 1.12 19.05 0.43
N PHE A 155 0.51 19.73 1.40
CA PHE A 155 0.31 19.17 2.74
C PHE A 155 -0.69 18.00 2.73
N GLY A 156 -1.72 18.06 1.89
CA GLY A 156 -2.64 16.95 1.66
C GLY A 156 -1.90 15.69 1.19
N ALA A 157 -1.03 15.85 0.19
CA ALA A 157 -0.20 14.77 -0.34
C ALA A 157 0.84 14.26 0.68
N LEU A 158 1.43 15.15 1.48
CA LEU A 158 2.36 14.79 2.56
C LEU A 158 1.67 13.95 3.66
N ILE A 159 0.48 14.36 4.10
CA ILE A 159 -0.31 13.62 5.10
C ILE A 159 -0.70 12.25 4.53
N ALA A 160 -1.10 12.18 3.27
CA ALA A 160 -1.38 10.92 2.59
C ALA A 160 -0.14 10.01 2.54
N LEU A 161 1.05 10.54 2.23
CA LEU A 161 2.30 9.77 2.20
C LEU A 161 2.64 9.19 3.58
N ALA A 162 2.50 9.99 4.64
CA ALA A 162 2.65 9.52 6.01
C ALA A 162 1.66 8.39 6.33
N GLY A 163 0.41 8.53 5.86
CA GLY A 163 -0.63 7.52 5.96
C GLY A 163 -0.29 6.20 5.25
N VAL A 164 0.16 6.25 4.00
CA VAL A 164 0.58 5.06 3.23
C VAL A 164 1.78 4.37 3.90
N THR A 165 2.73 5.15 4.42
CA THR A 165 3.88 4.65 5.17
C THR A 165 3.43 3.93 6.45
N LEU A 166 2.46 4.51 7.17
CA LEU A 166 1.87 3.87 8.34
C LEU A 166 1.14 2.57 7.98
N LEU A 167 0.39 2.53 6.87
CA LEU A 167 -0.28 1.31 6.40
C LEU A 167 0.70 0.19 6.05
N TRP A 168 1.82 0.54 5.40
CA TRP A 168 2.89 -0.40 5.14
C TRP A 168 3.49 -0.95 6.44
N TRP A 169 3.73 -0.09 7.42
CA TRP A 169 4.21 -0.49 8.74
C TRP A 169 3.21 -1.38 9.49
N GLN A 170 1.91 -1.03 9.48
CA GLN A 170 0.83 -1.84 10.06
C GLN A 170 0.82 -3.25 9.46
N GLY A 171 0.92 -3.36 8.13
CA GLY A 171 0.96 -4.64 7.42
C GLY A 171 2.19 -5.50 7.74
N ARG A 172 3.31 -4.88 8.15
CA ARG A 172 4.51 -5.58 8.64
C ARG A 172 4.38 -6.02 10.09
N ARG A 173 3.85 -5.15 10.96
CA ARG A 173 3.81 -5.39 12.41
C ARG A 173 2.69 -6.32 12.85
N PHE A 174 1.52 -6.23 12.19
CA PHE A 174 0.29 -6.94 12.55
C PHE A 174 -0.15 -7.96 11.50
N GLY A 175 0.61 -8.11 10.41
CA GLY A 175 0.41 -9.17 9.42
C GLY A 175 0.88 -10.51 9.97
N THR A 176 -0.05 -11.45 10.14
CA THR A 176 0.15 -12.72 10.87
C THR A 176 1.00 -13.77 10.13
N GLY A 177 1.84 -13.37 9.16
CA GLY A 177 2.55 -14.30 8.27
C GLY A 177 4.08 -14.13 8.15
N ARG A 178 4.73 -13.21 8.90
CA ARG A 178 6.20 -13.01 8.81
C ARG A 178 7.01 -13.21 10.09
N ASN A 179 6.37 -13.27 11.27
CA ASN A 179 7.10 -13.39 12.54
C ASN A 179 7.22 -14.84 13.07
N ALA A 180 6.87 -15.85 12.26
CA ALA A 180 7.04 -17.26 12.63
C ALA A 180 8.34 -17.89 12.11
N GLY A 181 9.21 -17.12 11.43
CA GLY A 181 10.38 -17.66 10.72
C GLY A 181 11.75 -17.12 11.12
N SER A 182 11.86 -16.26 12.13
CA SER A 182 13.15 -15.65 12.52
C SER A 182 13.51 -15.91 13.99
N GLY A 183 13.22 -17.11 14.47
CA GLY A 183 13.53 -17.57 15.84
C GLY A 183 14.35 -18.86 15.85
N GLY A 184 15.23 -19.07 14.87
CA GLY A 184 16.07 -20.26 14.83
C GLY A 184 17.12 -20.19 13.73
N SER A 185 18.29 -19.65 14.07
CA SER A 185 19.62 -20.00 13.53
C SER A 185 20.64 -19.41 14.49
#